data_AF-A0A7D9KKA4-F1
#
_entry.id   AF-A0A7D9KKA4-F1
#
_cell.length_a   1.000
_cell.length_b   1.000
_cell.length_c   1.000
_cell.angle_alpha   90.00
_cell.angle_beta   90.00
_cell.angle_gamma   90.00
#
_symmetry.space_group_name_H-M   'P 1'
#
loop_
_entity.id
_entity.type
_entity.pdbx_description
1 polymer ?
#
loop_
_entity_poly.entity_id
_entity_poly.type
_entity_poly.pdbx_seq_one_letter_code
_entity_poly.pdbx_strand_id
1 'polypeptide(L)'
;MIKAEVGDMVKVVFKNKASRSYSIHPHGVFYDKQNEGALYLDNTTSKADDAVAPDQTYTYTWRVPKRAGPSETDNECVTWSYYSHVRRRIPTRDSLVR
;
A
#
# COMPACT_ATOMS: atom_id res chain seq x y z
N MET A 1 -10.02 5.07 -5.94
CA MET A 1 -10.62 3.85 -5.37
C MET A 1 -10.16 2.65 -6.19
N ILE A 2 -9.66 1.61 -5.53
CA ILE A 2 -9.30 0.32 -6.14
C ILE A 2 -10.42 -0.66 -5.78
N LYS A 3 -10.91 -1.44 -6.74
CA LYS A 3 -11.91 -2.49 -6.54
C LYS A 3 -11.32 -3.83 -6.98
N ALA A 4 -11.58 -4.89 -6.21
CA ALA A 4 -11.14 -6.25 -6.49
C ALA A 4 -11.98 -7.24 -5.69
N GLU A 5 -12.05 -8.48 -6.17
CA GLU A 5 -12.78 -9.58 -5.54
C GLU A 5 -11.85 -10.56 -4.83
N VAL A 6 -12.41 -11.41 -3.98
CA VAL A 6 -11.64 -12.46 -3.29
C VAL A 6 -11.02 -13.41 -4.31
N GLY A 7 -9.70 -13.60 -4.23
CA GLY A 7 -8.94 -14.43 -5.16
C GLY A 7 -8.17 -13.63 -6.21
N ASP A 8 -8.49 -12.35 -6.40
CA ASP A 8 -7.81 -11.50 -7.37
C ASP A 8 -6.36 -11.21 -7.00
N MET A 9 -5.59 -10.89 -8.04
CA MET A 9 -4.24 -10.31 -7.95
C MET A 9 -4.28 -8.87 -8.45
N VAL A 10 -4.09 -7.92 -7.54
CA VAL A 10 -4.09 -6.48 -7.84
C VAL A 10 -2.67 -6.04 -8.12
N LYS A 11 -2.43 -5.49 -9.32
CA LYS A 11 -1.15 -4.89 -9.72
C LYS A 11 -1.27 -3.38 -9.76
N VAL A 12 -0.52 -2.67 -8.91
CA VAL A 12 -0.53 -1.21 -8.82
C VAL A 12 0.79 -0.64 -9.30
N VAL A 13 0.76 0.08 -10.42
CA VAL A 13 1.92 0.85 -10.91
C VAL A 13 1.89 2.25 -10.31
N PHE A 14 2.79 2.51 -9.37
CA PHE A 14 2.90 3.79 -8.67
C PHE A 14 4.05 4.61 -9.22
N LYS A 15 3.76 5.76 -9.84
CA LYS A 15 4.76 6.76 -10.22
C LYS A 15 4.72 7.94 -9.25
N ASN A 16 5.81 8.17 -8.52
CA ASN A 16 5.88 9.27 -7.58
C ASN A 16 6.24 10.58 -8.30
N LYS A 17 5.26 11.45 -8.53
CA LYS A 17 5.47 12.80 -9.08
C LYS A 17 5.53 13.89 -8.01
N ALA A 18 5.68 13.52 -6.74
CA ALA A 18 5.75 14.48 -5.64
C ALA A 18 7.20 14.88 -5.33
N SER A 19 7.37 15.90 -4.48
CA SER A 19 8.68 16.46 -4.11
C SER A 19 9.48 15.63 -3.09
N ARG A 20 8.90 14.55 -2.56
CA ARG A 20 9.54 13.67 -1.57
C ARG A 20 9.18 12.22 -1.83
N SER A 21 9.87 11.30 -1.17
CA SER A 21 9.53 9.88 -1.25
C SER A 21 8.14 9.57 -0.65
N TYR A 22 7.42 8.69 -1.32
CA TYR A 22 6.14 8.13 -0.89
C TYR A 22 6.14 6.63 -1.16
N SER A 23 5.21 5.92 -0.53
CA SER A 23 4.96 4.50 -0.81
C SER A 23 3.46 4.25 -0.94
N ILE A 24 3.06 3.02 -1.22
CA ILE A 24 1.68 2.57 -1.02
C ILE A 24 1.69 1.36 -0.11
N HIS A 25 1.11 1.50 1.07
CA HIS A 25 0.89 0.44 2.04
C HIS A 25 -0.61 0.13 2.13
N PRO A 26 -1.08 -1.04 1.66
CA PRO A 26 -2.49 -1.40 1.67
C PRO A 26 -2.90 -2.11 2.97
N HIS A 27 -4.13 -1.91 3.40
CA HIS A 27 -4.79 -2.77 4.37
C HIS A 27 -5.70 -3.78 3.67
N GLY A 28 -6.05 -4.87 4.35
CA GLY A 28 -7.00 -5.87 3.85
C GLY A 28 -6.42 -6.92 2.91
N VAL A 29 -5.32 -6.66 2.21
CA VAL A 29 -4.72 -7.59 1.23
C VAL A 29 -3.53 -8.37 1.80
N PHE A 30 -3.02 -9.33 1.03
CA PHE A 30 -1.75 -10.02 1.29
C PHE A 30 -0.67 -9.56 0.31
N TYR A 31 0.55 -9.44 0.83
CA TYR A 31 1.75 -9.04 0.11
C TYR A 31 2.97 -9.73 0.72
N ASP A 32 4.04 -9.84 -0.06
CA ASP A 32 5.37 -10.12 0.48
C ASP A 32 6.07 -8.81 0.87
N LYS A 33 7.30 -8.94 1.39
CA LYS A 33 8.09 -7.79 1.83
C LYS A 33 8.51 -6.83 0.72
N GLN A 34 8.53 -7.26 -0.53
CA GLN A 34 8.79 -6.35 -1.65
C GLN A 34 7.52 -5.62 -2.09
N ASN A 35 6.35 -5.92 -1.52
CA ASN A 35 5.08 -5.32 -1.92
C ASN A 35 4.35 -4.67 -0.73
N GLU A 36 5.05 -4.47 0.39
CA GLU A 36 4.50 -3.95 1.64
C GLU A 36 4.42 -2.42 1.63
N GLY A 37 5.47 -1.75 1.15
CA GLY A 37 5.53 -0.29 1.10
C GLY A 37 5.69 0.37 2.47
N ALA A 38 6.40 -0.28 3.41
CA ALA A 38 6.59 0.23 4.77
C ALA A 38 8.04 0.07 5.24
N LEU A 39 8.74 1.21 5.37
CA LEU A 39 10.12 1.22 5.83
C LEU A 39 10.26 0.94 7.33
N TYR A 40 10.84 -0.21 7.67
CA TYR A 40 11.33 -0.56 9.01
C TYR A 40 12.40 -1.65 8.96
N LEU A 41 13.00 -1.96 10.11
CA LEU A 41 13.98 -3.03 10.25
C LEU A 41 13.26 -4.39 10.23
N ASP A 42 13.18 -4.99 9.06
CA ASP A 42 12.51 -6.28 8.82
C ASP A 42 13.43 -7.37 8.24
N ASN A 43 14.74 -7.14 8.29
CA ASN A 43 15.79 -8.05 7.83
C ASN A 43 15.72 -8.41 6.33
N THR A 44 15.16 -7.54 5.49
CA THR A 44 15.16 -7.69 4.03
C THR A 44 16.20 -6.79 3.34
N THR A 45 16.71 -7.25 2.20
CA THR A 45 17.74 -6.54 1.42
C THR A 45 17.17 -5.59 0.38
N SER A 46 16.00 -5.92 -0.19
CA SER A 46 15.31 -5.06 -1.14
C SER A 46 14.36 -4.12 -0.42
N LYS A 47 14.49 -2.82 -0.71
CA LYS A 47 13.78 -1.72 -0.03
C LYS A 47 13.18 -0.70 -0.99
N ALA A 48 13.02 -1.08 -2.25
CA ALA A 48 12.54 -0.19 -3.31
C ALA A 48 11.05 0.16 -3.17
N ASP A 49 10.26 -0.71 -2.53
CA ASP A 49 8.84 -0.53 -2.26
C ASP A 49 8.58 0.39 -1.06
N ASP A 50 9.48 0.34 -0.07
CA ASP A 50 9.38 1.05 1.20
C ASP A 50 9.38 2.58 1.08
N ALA A 51 10.12 3.11 0.09
CA ALA A 51 10.19 4.53 -0.19
C ALA A 51 10.55 4.80 -1.65
N VAL A 52 9.53 5.05 -2.48
CA VAL A 52 9.70 5.38 -3.91
C VAL A 52 10.08 6.85 -4.02
N ALA A 53 11.30 7.13 -4.49
CA ALA A 53 11.82 8.49 -4.64
C ALA A 53 11.06 9.32 -5.71
N PRO A 54 11.19 10.66 -5.71
CA PRO A 54 10.64 11.50 -6.78
C PRO A 54 11.04 11.03 -8.18
N ASP A 55 10.08 11.10 -9.09
CA ASP A 55 10.12 10.62 -10.48
C ASP A 55 10.38 9.13 -10.69
N GLN A 56 10.52 8.36 -9.62
CA GLN A 56 10.63 6.91 -9.69
C GLN A 56 9.26 6.23 -9.80
N THR A 57 9.28 5.01 -10.32
CA THR A 57 8.10 4.15 -10.47
C THR A 57 8.36 2.82 -9.77
N TYR A 58 7.36 2.34 -9.02
CA TYR A 58 7.37 1.03 -8.41
C TYR A 58 6.07 0.29 -8.75
N THR A 59 6.13 -1.04 -8.80
CA THR A 59 4.95 -1.87 -9.07
C THR A 59 4.70 -2.77 -7.88
N TYR A 60 3.57 -2.56 -7.22
CA TYR A 60 3.10 -3.41 -6.14
C TYR A 60 2.18 -4.51 -6.67
N THR A 61 2.26 -5.69 -6.09
CA THR A 61 1.40 -6.85 -6.39
C THR A 61 0.81 -7.37 -5.09
N TRP A 62 -0.52 -7.37 -5.01
CA TRP A 62 -1.24 -7.79 -3.81
C TRP A 62 -2.26 -8.87 -4.15
N ARG A 63 -2.36 -9.87 -3.29
CA ARG A 63 -3.40 -10.90 -3.39
C ARG A 63 -4.56 -10.52 -2.49
N VAL A 64 -5.79 -10.63 -2.98
CA VAL A 64 -7.00 -10.38 -2.18
C VAL A 64 -7.41 -11.66 -1.45
N PRO A 65 -7.23 -11.74 -0.11
CA PRO A 65 -7.59 -12.94 0.64
C PRO A 65 -9.09 -13.01 0.92
N LYS A 66 -9.57 -14.19 1.32
CA LYS A 66 -10.97 -14.39 1.74
C LYS A 66 -11.41 -13.41 2.84
N ARG A 67 -10.52 -13.10 3.79
CA ARG A 67 -10.78 -12.14 4.88
C ARG A 67 -10.98 -10.68 4.42
N ALA A 68 -10.66 -10.37 3.16
CA ALA A 68 -10.83 -9.03 2.61
C ALA A 68 -12.24 -8.81 2.05
N GLY A 69 -12.95 -9.90 1.75
CA GLY A 69 -14.33 -9.87 1.28
C GLY A 69 -15.33 -9.72 2.42
N PRO A 70 -16.60 -9.44 2.09
CA PRO A 70 -17.69 -9.38 3.06
C PRO A 70 -17.95 -10.74 3.72
N SER A 71 -18.32 -10.70 4.99
CA SER A 71 -18.94 -11.82 5.70
C SER A 71 -20.43 -11.93 5.36
N GLU A 72 -21.09 -13.00 5.83
CA GLU A 72 -22.52 -13.24 5.58
C GLU A 72 -23.44 -12.13 6.11
N THR A 73 -22.97 -11.34 7.08
CA THR A 73 -23.73 -10.23 7.67
C THR A 73 -23.35 -8.87 7.10
N ASP A 74 -22.32 -8.80 6.26
CA ASP A 74 -21.87 -7.55 5.66
C ASP A 74 -22.67 -7.21 4.40
N ASN A 75 -22.58 -5.93 3.99
CA ASN A 75 -23.02 -5.53 2.66
C ASN A 75 -22.13 -6.18 1.58
N GLU A 76 -22.52 -6.09 0.31
CA GLU A 76 -21.81 -6.69 -0.83
C GLU A 76 -20.33 -6.26 -0.98
N CYS A 77 -19.88 -5.20 -0.28
CA CYS A 77 -18.51 -4.69 -0.36
C CYS A 77 -17.98 -4.21 1.00
N VAL A 78 -16.71 -4.52 1.29
CA VAL A 78 -15.97 -4.05 2.47
C VAL A 78 -14.93 -3.01 2.04
N THR A 79 -14.82 -1.93 2.81
CA THR A 79 -13.86 -0.85 2.52
C THR A 79 -12.55 -1.07 3.26
N TRP A 80 -11.46 -1.14 2.50
CA TRP A 80 -10.09 -1.11 3.02
C TRP A 80 -9.38 0.18 2.58
N SER A 81 -8.47 0.67 3.41
CA SER A 81 -7.67 1.85 3.11
C SER A 81 -6.27 1.48 2.65
N TYR A 82 -5.62 2.41 1.97
CA TYR A 82 -4.19 2.38 1.69
C TYR A 82 -3.63 3.78 1.89
N TYR A 83 -2.37 3.88 2.29
CA TYR A 83 -1.71 5.17 2.49
C TYR A 83 -0.20 5.03 2.34
N SER A 84 0.49 6.16 2.18
CA SER A 84 1.94 6.16 2.21
C SER A 84 2.44 5.97 3.63
N HIS A 85 3.27 4.95 3.86
CA HIS A 85 3.86 4.68 5.16
C HIS A 85 5.17 5.47 5.40
N VAL A 86 5.68 6.14 4.37
CA VAL A 86 6.84 7.04 4.51
C VAL A 86 6.48 8.26 5.36
N ARG A 87 7.11 8.37 6.53
CA ARG A 87 6.95 9.55 7.41
C ARG A 87 7.76 10.73 6.88
N ARG A 88 7.20 11.93 7.03
CA ARG A 88 7.94 13.18 6.81
C ARG A 88 9.07 13.22 7.85
N ARG A 89 10.31 13.38 7.41
CA ARG A 89 11.47 13.61 8.29
C ARG A 89 11.50 15.04 8.89
N ILE A 90 10.36 15.72 8.94
CA ILE A 90 10.20 17.09 9.47
C ILE A 90 9.15 17.01 10.57
N PRO A 91 9.38 17.60 11.76
CA PRO A 91 8.44 17.52 12.87
C PRO A 91 7.29 18.51 12.65
N THR A 92 6.33 18.19 11.79
CA THR A 92 5.04 18.90 11.77
C THR A 92 3.93 17.96 11.32
N ARG A 93 2.99 17.75 12.25
CA ARG A 93 1.68 17.11 12.10
C ARG A 93 1.05 17.53 10.79
N ASP A 94 0.88 16.60 9.86
CA ASP A 94 -0.16 16.67 8.82
C ASP A 94 -0.34 15.26 8.27
N SER A 95 -1.25 14.52 8.91
CA SER A 95 -1.80 13.30 8.36
C SER A 95 -2.61 13.68 7.12
N LEU A 96 -2.18 13.26 5.93
CA LEU A 96 -3.04 13.32 4.75
C LEU A 96 -4.08 12.20 4.89
N VAL A 97 -5.30 12.55 5.28
CA VAL A 97 -6.50 11.75 5.04
C VAL A 97 -7.30 12.51 3.98
N ARG A 98 -7.53 11.89 2.83
CA ARG A 98 -8.59 12.28 1.89
C ARG A 98 -9.59 11.15 1.85
#